data_AF-A0A933XIC7-F1
#
_entry.id   AF-A0A933XIC7-F1
#
_cell.length_a   1.000
_cell.length_b   1.000
_cell.length_c   1.000
_cell.angle_alpha   90.00
_cell.angle_beta   90.00
_cell.angle_gamma   90.00
#
_symmetry.space_group_name_H-M   'P 1'
#
loop_
_entity.id
_entity.type
_entity.pdbx_description
1 polymer ?
#
loop_
_entity_poly.entity_id
_entity_poly.type
_entity_poly.pdbx_seq_one_letter_code
_entity_poly.pdbx_strand_id
1 'polypeptide(L)' 'MEADAAESKKDFNHKISITRKEAKETKHWLRMIAKANPDKKDTCRLLWRESHELTLIFSAILKSNNTR' A
#
# COMPACT_ATOMS: atom_id res chain seq x y z
N MET A 1 -14.47 0.51 -2.59
CA MET A 1 -15.33 0.40 -3.80
C MET A 1 -14.82 -0.62 -4.82
N GLU A 2 -13.54 -0.68 -5.20
CA GLU A 2 -13.09 -1.70 -6.20
C GLU A 2 -12.90 -3.11 -5.64
N ALA A 3 -12.30 -3.24 -4.45
CA ALA A 3 -12.13 -4.53 -3.79
C ALA A 3 -13.46 -5.05 -3.21
N ASP A 4 -14.30 -4.16 -2.68
CA ASP A 4 -15.61 -4.53 -2.11
C ASP A 4 -16.61 -5.03 -3.17
N ALA A 5 -16.39 -4.67 -4.44
CA ALA A 5 -17.18 -5.14 -5.59
C ALA A 5 -16.50 -6.30 -6.35
N ALA A 6 -15.56 -7.01 -5.72
CA ALA A 6 -14.88 -8.13 -6.37
C ALA A 6 -15.84 -9.31 -6.58
N GLU A 7 -15.96 -9.77 -7.82
CA GLU A 7 -16.86 -10.86 -8.21
C GLU A 7 -16.33 -12.26 -7.79
N SER A 8 -15.05 -12.35 -7.43
CA SER A 8 -14.45 -13.59 -6.93
C SER A 8 -13.30 -13.34 -5.94
N LYS A 9 -12.98 -14.34 -5.11
CA LYS A 9 -11.83 -14.31 -4.19
C LYS A 9 -10.49 -14.09 -4.94
N LYS A 10 -10.38 -14.58 -6.17
CA LYS A 10 -9.20 -14.39 -7.03
C LYS A 10 -9.10 -12.93 -7.51
N ASP A 11 -10.21 -12.34 -7.95
CA ASP A 11 -10.27 -10.93 -8.35
C ASP A 11 -9.97 -10.00 -7.15
N PHE A 12 -10.56 -10.29 -5.98
CA PHE A 12 -10.26 -9.58 -4.75
C PHE A 12 -8.75 -9.62 -4.43
N ASN A 13 -8.15 -10.80 -4.44
CA ASN A 13 -6.71 -10.97 -4.21
C ASN A 13 -5.86 -10.24 -5.25
N HIS A 14 -6.29 -10.23 -6.52
CA HIS A 14 -5.61 -9.51 -7.59
C HIS A 14 -5.61 -8.00 -7.34
N LYS A 15 -6.77 -7.42 -7.03
CA LYS A 15 -6.92 -6.00 -6.70
C LYS A 15 -6.10 -5.60 -5.47
N ILE A 16 -6.19 -6.37 -4.38
CA ILE A 16 -5.36 -6.11 -3.17
C ILE A 16 -3.85 -6.21 -3.48
N SER A 17 -3.44 -7.12 -4.38
CA SER A 17 -2.04 -7.21 -4.82
C SER A 17 -1.60 -5.98 -5.59
N ILE A 18 -2.46 -5.40 -6.45
CA ILE A 18 -2.21 -4.13 -7.14
C ILE A 18 -2.06 -3.01 -6.11
N THR A 19 -3.03 -2.82 -5.22
CA THR A 19 -2.97 -1.76 -4.19
C THR A 19 -1.72 -1.88 -3.31
N ARG A 20 -1.26 -3.10 -3.01
CA ARG A 20 0.00 -3.33 -2.30
C ARG A 20 1.23 -2.86 -3.10
N LYS A 21 1.23 -3.02 -4.43
CA LYS A 21 2.32 -2.52 -5.29
C LYS A 21 2.31 -0.99 -5.30
N GLU A 22 1.15 -0.38 -5.50
CA GLU A 22 0.97 1.09 -5.48
C GLU A 22 1.44 1.71 -4.15
N ALA A 23 1.12 1.08 -3.01
CA ALA A 23 1.58 1.53 -1.70
C ALA A 23 3.11 1.48 -1.56
N LYS A 24 3.77 0.47 -2.15
CA LYS A 24 5.24 0.36 -2.17
C LYS A 24 5.88 1.43 -3.06
N GLU A 25 5.28 1.72 -4.21
CA GLU A 25 5.75 2.80 -5.10
C GLU A 25 5.59 4.17 -4.44
N THR A 26 4.44 4.40 -3.78
CA THR A 26 4.20 5.63 -2.99
C THR A 26 5.30 5.86 -1.95
N LYS A 27 5.72 4.81 -1.23
CA LYS A 27 6.85 4.89 -0.28
C LYS A 27 8.16 5.29 -0.96
N HIS A 28 8.40 4.84 -2.19
CA HIS A 28 9.59 5.20 -2.96
C HIS A 28 9.55 6.69 -3.33
N TRP A 29 8.42 7.17 -3.86
CA TRP A 29 8.23 8.59 -4.20
C TRP A 29 8.35 9.50 -2.97
N LEU A 30 7.76 9.13 -1.83
CA LEU A 30 7.87 9.90 -0.59
C LEU A 30 9.32 10.05 -0.10
N ARG A 31 10.17 9.03 -0.30
CA ARG A 31 11.61 9.12 0.00
C ARG A 31 12.33 10.09 -0.92
N MET A 32 11.98 10.11 -2.21
CA MET A 32 12.57 11.03 -3.16
C MET A 32 12.12 12.47 -2.91
N ILE A 33 10.84 12.69 -2.63
CA ILE A 33 10.29 14.00 -2.28
C ILE A 33 10.95 14.54 -1.00
N ALA A 34 11.09 13.72 0.05
CA ALA A 34 11.77 14.12 1.28
C ALA A 34 13.24 14.51 1.07
N LYS A 35 13.91 13.94 0.06
CA LYS A 35 15.28 14.29 -0.32
C LYS A 35 15.34 15.56 -1.16
N ALA A 36 14.38 15.74 -2.08
CA ALA A 36 14.32 16.90 -2.96
C ALA A 36 13.78 18.16 -2.25
N ASN A 37 12.95 17.99 -1.22
CA ASN A 37 12.35 19.07 -0.44
C ASN A 37 12.47 18.78 1.07
N PRO A 38 13.58 19.23 1.70
CA PRO A 38 13.84 19.02 3.13
C PRO A 38 12.74 19.60 4.04
N ASP A 39 12.08 20.68 3.65
CA ASP A 39 11.02 21.32 4.45
C ASP A 39 9.78 20.43 4.59
N LYS A 40 9.59 19.48 3.66
CA LYS A 40 8.48 18.51 3.68
C LYS A 40 8.88 17.17 4.30
N LYS A 41 10.10 17.03 4.82
CA LYS A 41 10.65 15.74 5.28
C LYS A 41 9.79 15.08 6.35
N ASP A 42 9.28 15.83 7.32
CA ASP A 42 8.47 15.28 8.41
C ASP A 42 7.11 14.81 7.93
N THR A 43 6.45 15.60 7.07
CA THR A 43 5.20 15.19 6.41
C THR A 43 5.41 13.95 5.55
N CYS A 44 6.48 13.91 4.75
CA CYS A 44 6.81 12.73 3.95
C CYS A 44 7.11 11.50 4.82
N ARG A 45 7.75 11.68 5.99
CA ARG A 45 8.00 10.59 6.94
C ARG A 45 6.70 10.05 7.54
N LEU A 46 5.76 10.93 7.89
CA LEU A 46 4.44 10.54 8.38
C LEU A 46 3.68 9.71 7.33
N LEU A 47 3.54 10.25 6.11
CA LEU A 47 2.87 9.56 5.00
C LEU A 47 3.56 8.25 4.62
N TRP A 48 4.90 8.20 4.75
CA TRP A 48 5.66 6.98 4.47
C TRP A 48 5.34 5.88 5.48
N ARG A 49 5.15 6.25 6.76
CA ARG A 49 4.74 5.33 7.81
C ARG A 49 3.33 4.80 7.55
N GLU A 50 2.38 5.66 7.23
CA GLU A 50 1.01 5.25 6.86
C GLU A 50 1.00 4.32 5.64
N SER A 51 1.75 4.67 4.59
CA SER A 51 1.90 3.81 3.40
C SER A 51 2.53 2.46 3.73
N HIS A 52 3.42 2.42 4.74
CA HIS A 52 3.99 1.17 5.22
C HIS A 52 2.97 0.31 5.97
N GLU A 53 2.18 0.91 6.85
CA GLU A 53 1.10 0.24 7.58
C GLU A 53 0.07 -0.35 6.61
N LEU A 54 -0.34 0.41 5.58
CA LEU A 54 -1.20 -0.09 4.50
C LEU A 54 -0.60 -1.30 3.78
N THR A 55 0.71 -1.27 3.49
CA THR A 55 1.40 -2.41 2.88
C THR A 55 1.33 -3.67 3.76
N LEU A 56 1.45 -3.52 5.09
CA LEU A 56 1.35 -4.62 6.05
C LEU A 56 -0.08 -5.18 6.11
N ILE A 57 -1.08 -4.30 6.17
CA ILE A 57 -2.51 -4.68 6.16
C ILE A 57 -2.83 -5.48 4.89
N PHE A 58 -2.49 -4.97 3.70
CA PHE A 58 -2.74 -5.68 2.44
C PHE A 58 -1.99 -7.02 2.37
N SER A 59 -0.78 -7.09 2.94
CA SER A 59 -0.02 -8.35 3.00
C SER A 59 -0.70 -9.37 3.91
N ALA A 60 -1.24 -8.94 5.06
CA ALA A 60 -1.99 -9.79 5.97
C ALA A 60 -3.28 -10.31 5.34
N ILE A 61 -4.02 -9.45 4.64
CA ILE A 61 -5.24 -9.83 3.90
C ILE A 61 -4.94 -10.91 2.86
N LEU A 62 -3.91 -10.71 2.02
CA LEU A 62 -3.51 -11.69 1.00
C LEU A 62 -3.10 -13.03 1.63
N LYS A 63 -2.37 -13.00 2.75
CA LYS A 63 -1.95 -14.21 3.46
C LYS A 63 -3.15 -14.96 4.05
N SER A 64 -4.07 -14.24 4.68
CA SER A 64 -5.32 -14.81 5.24
C SER A 64 -6.14 -15.51 4.16
N ASN A 65 -6.26 -14.89 2.98
CA ASN A 65 -7.05 -15.45 1.87
C ASN A 65 -6.42 -16.70 1.24
N ASN A 66 -5.10 -16.89 1.34
CA ASN A 66 -4.41 -18.09 0.85
C ASN A 66 -4.37 -19.25 1.85
N THR A 67 -4.71 -19.02 3.12
CA THR A 67 -4.63 -20.03 4.19
C THR A 67 -5.97 -20.73 4.43
N ARG A 68 -6.96 -20.57 3.55
CA ARG A 68 -8.27 -21.23 3.57
C ARG A 68 -8.73 -21.60 2.17
#